data_AF-A0A8K0L3X7-F1
#
_entry.id   AF-A0A8K0L3X7-F1
#
_cell.length_a   1.000
_cell.length_b   1.000
_cell.length_c   1.000
_cell.angle_alpha   90.00
_cell.angle_beta   90.00
_cell.angle_gamma   90.00
#
_symmetry.space_group_name_H-M   'P 1'
#
loop_
_entity.id
_entity.type
_entity.pdbx_description
1 polymer ?
#
loop_
_entity_poly.entity_id
_entity_poly.type
_entity_poly.pdbx_seq_one_letter_code
_entity_poly.pdbx_strand_id
1 'polypeptide(L)'
;MPQEESKPVDEGEATKALEELKVGDNGTSAEKTSKKDKLKAAVSAVASSSKKDATPKSANDPLPASAIDALTTDQIADLLAANPTLRNQLPKDGEALRAALKNISAADLMTGMSSGNNSKDMASHKFWATQPVPAYEALGKAQKKGWVDGPIKVIDKDKVPKTPAGLIDGFEWVVMDLNDGTELEEVRALLSGHYVEDDEALFRFDYSASMLKWALMAPHWRKEWHIGVRTVSSKKLVAFISAIPVTLRVKDKTISASEVNFMCVHKKLRAKRLAPVLITEITRRCYVEGIYQAIYTGGNLLPTPVASCRYFHRSLDWEKLYTVGFSPMPKGSTKQRQIAKYKLPDRTSTPGLRQMEAKDVPGVTDLLKRYLAKMQVSQTFSEEETHHWLLDKETDPKAKDRVVWTYVVDKGGKIEDFISFYCLESTVINATQGNTSVKAAYLFYYGTESAFSNDEKVLSERLNGLAKDALILAKQAKFDVFNALTLLDNPLFLQKQLFGAGDGQLHYYLYNYKTLPVPSGVDEKNQVDEKQRRGMGVVML
;
A
#
# COMPACT_ATOMS: atom_id res chain seq x y z
N MET A 1 7.75 -28.44 6.00
CA MET A 1 6.65 -28.16 6.95
C MET A 1 5.82 -29.43 7.05
N PRO A 2 5.36 -29.85 8.23
CA PRO A 2 4.29 -30.85 8.27
C PRO A 2 3.09 -30.27 7.50
N GLN A 3 2.54 -31.03 6.56
CA GLN A 3 1.41 -30.65 5.70
C GLN A 3 0.07 -30.57 6.45
N GLU A 4 0.05 -30.87 7.75
CA GLU A 4 -1.15 -30.85 8.56
C GLU A 4 -1.26 -29.50 9.27
N GLU A 5 -2.04 -28.59 8.66
CA GLU A 5 -2.91 -27.59 9.31
C GLU A 5 -3.30 -26.41 8.39
N SER A 6 -3.15 -26.53 7.07
CA SER A 6 -4.02 -25.81 6.13
C SER A 6 -5.31 -26.63 5.95
N LYS A 7 -6.29 -26.47 6.86
CA LYS A 7 -7.62 -27.05 6.61
C LYS A 7 -8.14 -26.53 5.26
N PRO A 8 -8.71 -27.40 4.39
CA PRO A 8 -9.27 -26.98 3.11
C PRO A 8 -10.33 -25.90 3.30
N VAL A 9 -10.54 -25.13 2.24
CA VAL A 9 -11.74 -24.32 2.04
C VAL A 9 -12.96 -25.20 2.33
N ASP A 10 -13.99 -24.68 3.02
CA ASP A 10 -15.24 -25.42 3.22
C ASP A 10 -15.78 -25.88 1.85
N GLU A 11 -15.76 -27.20 1.62
CA GLU A 11 -16.08 -27.80 0.32
C GLU A 11 -17.51 -27.50 -0.12
N GLY A 12 -18.44 -27.36 0.83
CA GLY A 12 -19.82 -26.99 0.54
C GLY A 12 -19.93 -25.53 0.06
N GLU A 13 -19.18 -24.62 0.67
CA GLU A 13 -19.18 -23.22 0.25
C GLU A 13 -18.47 -23.02 -1.09
N ALA A 14 -17.39 -23.73 -1.36
CA ALA A 14 -16.69 -23.67 -2.63
C ALA A 14 -17.57 -24.18 -3.80
N THR A 15 -18.28 -25.28 -3.59
CA THR A 15 -19.22 -25.87 -4.57
C THR A 15 -20.34 -24.88 -4.91
N LYS A 16 -20.92 -24.21 -3.90
CA LYS A 16 -21.93 -23.17 -4.12
C LYS A 16 -21.38 -21.96 -4.89
N ALA A 17 -20.12 -21.56 -4.65
CA ALA A 17 -19.47 -20.51 -5.44
C ALA A 17 -19.28 -20.90 -6.91
N LEU A 18 -18.92 -22.17 -7.17
CA LEU A 18 -18.78 -22.70 -8.51
C LEU A 18 -20.11 -22.65 -9.27
N GLU A 19 -21.24 -22.87 -8.60
CA GLU A 19 -22.59 -22.68 -9.17
C GLU A 19 -22.94 -21.21 -9.40
N GLU A 20 -22.64 -20.33 -8.45
CA GLU A 20 -22.87 -18.88 -8.57
C GLU A 20 -21.97 -18.19 -9.62
N LEU A 21 -20.83 -18.81 -9.98
CA LEU A 21 -19.98 -18.37 -11.08
C LEU A 21 -20.52 -18.82 -12.45
N LYS A 22 -21.42 -19.81 -12.50
CA LYS A 22 -22.09 -20.26 -13.73
C LYS A 22 -23.32 -19.42 -14.09
N VAL A 23 -23.93 -18.73 -13.12
CA VAL A 23 -25.12 -17.88 -13.33
C VAL A 23 -24.69 -16.40 -13.41
N GLY A 24 -25.03 -15.74 -14.52
CA GLY A 24 -24.68 -14.35 -14.82
C GLY A 24 -25.27 -13.32 -13.84
N ASP A 25 -24.70 -12.11 -13.86
CA ASP A 25 -24.86 -11.02 -12.89
C ASP A 25 -26.25 -10.35 -12.97
N ASN A 26 -27.04 -10.40 -11.88
CA ASN A 26 -28.21 -9.55 -11.65
C ASN A 26 -28.69 -9.62 -10.18
N GLY A 27 -28.53 -8.55 -9.39
CA GLY A 27 -29.16 -8.43 -8.06
C GLY A 27 -28.80 -7.16 -7.28
N THR A 28 -29.80 -6.33 -6.97
CA THR A 28 -29.76 -4.92 -6.50
C THR A 28 -29.74 -4.71 -4.97
N SER A 29 -29.36 -3.48 -4.56
CA SER A 29 -28.82 -3.08 -3.25
C SER A 29 -29.73 -2.21 -2.36
N ALA A 30 -30.96 -2.64 -2.05
CA ALA A 30 -31.91 -1.79 -1.30
C ALA A 30 -31.86 -1.91 0.25
N GLU A 31 -31.22 -2.93 0.81
CA GLU A 31 -31.34 -3.26 2.25
C GLU A 31 -30.31 -2.58 3.18
N LYS A 32 -29.28 -1.92 2.62
CA LYS A 32 -28.14 -1.38 3.39
C LYS A 32 -28.40 -0.02 4.06
N THR A 33 -29.44 0.71 3.65
CA THR A 33 -29.66 2.10 4.05
C THR A 33 -30.28 2.24 5.46
N SER A 34 -31.18 1.35 5.87
CA SER A 34 -31.95 1.52 7.13
C SER A 34 -31.18 1.22 8.41
N LYS A 35 -30.06 0.47 8.33
CA LYS A 35 -29.22 0.12 9.49
C LYS A 35 -28.16 1.19 9.81
N LYS A 36 -27.72 1.97 8.82
CA LYS A 36 -26.74 3.06 8.99
C LYS A 36 -27.30 4.23 9.81
N ASP A 37 -28.61 4.48 9.71
CA ASP A 37 -29.28 5.57 10.42
C ASP A 37 -29.52 5.27 11.90
N LYS A 38 -29.79 4.01 12.27
CA LYS A 38 -29.89 3.59 13.68
C LYS A 38 -28.55 3.66 14.42
N LEU A 39 -27.43 3.49 13.71
CA LEU A 39 -26.09 3.51 14.28
C LEU A 39 -25.57 4.93 14.54
N LYS A 40 -25.89 5.89 13.65
CA LYS A 40 -25.61 7.33 13.88
C LYS A 40 -26.30 7.87 15.13
N ALA A 41 -27.48 7.35 15.47
CA ALA A 41 -28.22 7.75 16.67
C ALA A 41 -27.53 7.30 17.97
N ALA A 42 -26.96 6.08 18.00
CA ALA A 42 -26.26 5.54 19.17
C ALA A 42 -24.92 6.26 19.45
N VAL A 43 -24.14 6.56 18.40
CA VAL A 43 -22.86 7.28 18.53
C VAL A 43 -23.06 8.75 18.95
N SER A 44 -24.12 9.41 18.44
CA SER A 44 -24.51 10.75 18.90
C SER A 44 -25.01 10.78 20.35
N ALA A 45 -25.62 9.71 20.85
CA ALA A 45 -26.05 9.60 22.24
C ALA A 45 -24.86 9.50 23.22
N VAL A 46 -23.77 8.83 22.82
CA VAL A 46 -22.54 8.75 23.63
C VAL A 46 -21.80 10.10 23.64
N ALA A 47 -21.70 10.77 22.48
CA ALA A 47 -21.02 12.07 22.36
C ALA A 47 -21.74 13.22 23.10
N SER A 48 -23.07 13.17 23.18
CA SER A 48 -23.89 14.24 23.79
C SER A 48 -23.92 14.24 25.33
N SER A 49 -23.41 13.20 25.98
CA SER A 49 -23.32 13.12 27.45
C SER A 49 -22.14 13.91 28.04
N SER A 50 -21.19 14.35 27.20
CA SER A 50 -20.01 15.12 27.61
C SER A 50 -20.25 16.63 27.40
N LYS A 51 -20.45 17.38 28.49
CA LYS A 51 -20.46 18.84 28.44
C LYS A 51 -19.03 19.38 28.32
N LYS A 52 -18.58 19.61 27.08
CA LYS A 52 -17.64 20.64 26.56
C LYS A 52 -16.65 20.09 25.51
N ASP A 53 -16.71 20.67 24.31
CA ASP A 53 -15.65 20.83 23.27
C ASP A 53 -14.76 19.63 22.87
N ALA A 54 -15.28 18.41 22.79
CA ALA A 54 -14.51 17.24 22.36
C ALA A 54 -15.25 16.33 21.37
N THR A 55 -15.66 16.87 20.21
CA THR A 55 -16.12 16.04 19.09
C THR A 55 -14.96 15.75 18.11
N PRO A 56 -14.71 14.47 17.74
CA PRO A 56 -13.79 14.13 16.67
C PRO A 56 -14.20 14.83 15.37
N LYS A 57 -13.24 15.40 14.63
CA LYS A 57 -13.53 16.10 13.37
C LYS A 57 -13.66 15.13 12.20
N SER A 58 -13.15 13.90 12.37
CA SER A 58 -13.27 12.77 11.45
C SER A 58 -13.53 11.46 12.22
N ALA A 59 -14.10 10.47 11.54
CA ALA A 59 -14.28 9.12 12.09
C ALA A 59 -12.94 8.41 12.38
N ASN A 60 -11.83 8.83 11.74
CA ASN A 60 -10.51 8.21 11.89
C ASN A 60 -9.59 8.97 12.87
N ASP A 61 -10.09 10.00 13.57
CA ASP A 61 -9.32 10.67 14.62
C ASP A 61 -9.24 9.79 15.90
N PRO A 62 -8.12 9.81 16.65
CA PRO A 62 -8.06 9.24 17.99
C PRO A 62 -9.15 9.85 18.89
N LEU A 63 -9.74 9.02 19.75
CA LEU A 63 -10.73 9.52 20.70
C LEU A 63 -10.13 10.58 21.64
N PRO A 64 -10.84 11.69 21.92
CA PRO A 64 -10.34 12.73 22.83
C PRO A 64 -10.06 12.15 24.23
N ALA A 65 -8.88 12.44 24.78
CA ALA A 65 -8.49 11.94 26.10
C ALA A 65 -9.50 12.30 27.21
N SER A 66 -10.10 13.49 27.14
CA SER A 66 -11.14 13.95 28.07
C SER A 66 -12.45 13.15 27.96
N ALA A 67 -12.77 12.61 26.79
CA ALA A 67 -13.95 11.77 26.59
C ALA A 67 -13.74 10.37 27.18
N ILE A 68 -12.53 9.82 27.08
CA ILE A 68 -12.18 8.51 27.66
C ILE A 68 -12.07 8.59 29.18
N ASP A 69 -11.48 9.66 29.71
CA ASP A 69 -11.34 9.87 31.17
C ASP A 69 -12.69 10.12 31.86
N ALA A 70 -13.71 10.55 31.11
CA ALA A 70 -15.08 10.74 31.60
C ALA A 70 -15.93 9.46 31.61
N LEU A 71 -15.49 8.37 30.98
CA LEU A 71 -16.22 7.10 30.96
C LEU A 71 -16.05 6.34 32.28
N THR A 72 -17.16 5.86 32.83
CA THR A 72 -17.12 4.96 33.99
C THR A 72 -16.56 3.59 33.58
N THR A 73 -16.06 2.83 34.55
CA THR A 73 -15.52 1.48 34.31
C THR A 73 -16.56 0.56 33.65
N ASP A 74 -17.83 0.71 34.01
CA ASP A 74 -18.94 -0.07 33.45
C ASP A 74 -19.23 0.32 31.98
N GLN A 75 -19.19 1.62 31.65
CA GLN A 75 -19.35 2.08 30.26
C GLN A 75 -18.19 1.63 29.36
N ILE A 76 -16.97 1.58 29.89
CA ILE A 76 -15.82 1.00 29.18
C ILE A 76 -16.03 -0.51 29.00
N ALA A 77 -16.54 -1.21 30.02
CA ALA A 77 -16.83 -2.64 29.93
C ALA A 77 -17.90 -2.95 28.87
N ASP A 78 -18.93 -2.11 28.74
CA ASP A 78 -20.00 -2.22 27.73
C ASP A 78 -19.49 -1.91 26.32
N LEU A 79 -18.65 -0.88 26.16
CA LEU A 79 -17.99 -0.55 24.88
C LEU A 79 -17.09 -1.70 24.38
N LEU A 80 -16.37 -2.33 25.31
CA LEU A 80 -15.53 -3.50 25.04
C LEU A 80 -16.35 -4.79 24.86
N ALA A 81 -17.54 -4.89 25.46
CA ALA A 81 -18.47 -5.98 25.21
C ALA A 81 -19.10 -5.87 23.81
N ALA A 82 -19.32 -4.64 23.33
CA ALA A 82 -19.79 -4.35 21.97
C ALA A 82 -18.72 -4.57 20.89
N ASN A 83 -17.43 -4.57 21.26
CA ASN A 83 -16.30 -4.95 20.38
C ASN A 83 -15.38 -5.98 21.06
N PRO A 84 -15.79 -7.27 21.07
CA PRO A 84 -15.05 -8.36 21.76
C PRO A 84 -13.62 -8.56 21.23
N THR A 85 -13.39 -8.21 19.96
CA THR A 85 -12.09 -8.22 19.28
C THR A 85 -11.11 -7.23 19.90
N LEU A 86 -11.56 -6.00 20.14
CA LEU A 86 -10.74 -4.96 20.76
C LEU A 86 -10.46 -5.28 22.25
N ARG A 87 -11.45 -5.86 22.93
CA ARG A 87 -11.34 -6.29 24.34
C ARG A 87 -10.25 -7.33 24.59
N ASN A 88 -10.06 -8.26 23.67
CA ASN A 88 -9.04 -9.31 23.79
C ASN A 88 -7.63 -8.82 23.45
N GLN A 89 -7.51 -7.64 22.84
CA GLN A 89 -6.24 -7.05 22.37
C GLN A 89 -5.75 -5.91 23.27
N LEU A 90 -6.57 -5.49 24.24
CA LEU A 90 -6.26 -4.42 25.18
C LEU A 90 -5.75 -4.97 26.52
N PRO A 91 -4.89 -4.21 27.24
CA PRO A 91 -4.46 -4.57 28.58
C PRO A 91 -5.67 -4.78 29.51
N LYS A 92 -5.59 -5.78 30.39
CA LYS A 92 -6.66 -6.05 31.39
C LYS A 92 -6.58 -5.11 32.61
N ASP A 93 -5.45 -4.44 32.79
CA ASP A 93 -5.22 -3.45 33.84
C ASP A 93 -5.96 -2.14 33.50
N GLY A 94 -6.71 -1.59 34.44
CA GLY A 94 -7.61 -0.45 34.21
C GLY A 94 -6.92 0.85 33.79
N GLU A 95 -5.67 1.10 34.22
CA GLU A 95 -4.94 2.33 33.86
C GLU A 95 -4.27 2.17 32.48
N ALA A 96 -3.67 1.01 32.23
CA ALA A 96 -3.08 0.66 30.94
C ALA A 96 -4.14 0.51 29.82
N LEU A 97 -5.34 0.02 30.17
CA LEU A 97 -6.50 -0.07 29.29
C LEU A 97 -6.95 1.31 28.81
N ARG A 98 -7.07 2.26 29.74
CA ARG A 98 -7.43 3.65 29.42
C ARG A 98 -6.38 4.34 28.57
N ALA A 99 -5.09 4.11 28.83
CA ALA A 99 -4.01 4.64 28.00
C ALA A 99 -4.05 4.07 26.57
N ALA A 100 -4.31 2.77 26.42
CA ALA A 100 -4.40 2.13 25.11
C ALA A 100 -5.63 2.59 24.31
N LEU A 101 -6.77 2.82 24.97
CA LEU A 101 -7.98 3.37 24.34
C LEU A 101 -7.78 4.80 23.79
N LYS A 102 -6.87 5.60 24.37
CA LYS A 102 -6.57 6.97 23.90
C LYS A 102 -5.86 7.01 22.54
N ASN A 103 -5.25 5.89 22.13
CA ASN A 103 -4.50 5.77 20.88
C ASN A 103 -5.28 5.04 19.79
N ILE A 104 -6.53 4.66 20.05
CA ILE A 104 -7.40 3.96 19.09
C ILE A 104 -8.32 4.98 18.44
N SER A 105 -8.43 4.94 17.11
CA SER A 105 -9.35 5.81 16.38
C SER A 105 -10.80 5.36 16.58
N ALA A 106 -11.75 6.29 16.46
CA ALA A 106 -13.17 5.94 16.53
C ALA A 106 -13.57 4.94 15.42
N ALA A 107 -12.88 4.96 14.27
CA ALA A 107 -13.07 3.99 13.20
C ALA A 107 -12.50 2.62 13.56
N ASP A 108 -11.34 2.52 14.21
CA ASP A 108 -10.79 1.23 14.68
C ASP A 108 -11.64 0.60 15.79
N LEU A 109 -12.28 1.43 16.60
CA LEU A 109 -13.32 1.00 17.54
C LEU A 109 -14.59 0.49 16.84
N MET A 110 -14.85 0.95 15.61
CA MET A 110 -16.05 0.63 14.83
C MET A 110 -15.81 -0.42 13.73
N THR A 111 -14.57 -0.70 13.32
CA THR A 111 -14.22 -1.75 12.35
C THR A 111 -14.55 -3.14 12.90
N GLY A 112 -14.41 -3.34 14.22
CA GLY A 112 -14.89 -4.54 14.92
C GLY A 112 -16.42 -4.62 15.09
N MET A 113 -17.16 -3.56 14.76
CA MET A 113 -18.63 -3.49 14.83
C MET A 113 -19.31 -3.53 13.46
N SER A 114 -18.56 -3.73 12.38
CA SER A 114 -19.13 -4.04 11.06
C SER A 114 -19.84 -5.40 11.13
N SER A 115 -21.16 -5.37 11.32
CA SER A 115 -22.04 -6.53 11.17
C SER A 115 -22.14 -6.91 9.69
N GLY A 116 -21.04 -7.40 9.13
CA GLY A 116 -20.99 -8.38 8.06
C GLY A 116 -20.20 -9.58 8.60
N ASN A 117 -20.35 -10.77 8.02
CA ASN A 117 -19.75 -12.03 8.49
C ASN A 117 -18.20 -12.04 8.70
N ASN A 118 -17.51 -10.91 8.56
CA ASN A 118 -16.09 -10.72 8.85
C ASN A 118 -15.76 -10.61 10.35
N SER A 119 -16.74 -10.48 11.25
CA SER A 119 -16.45 -10.42 12.71
C SER A 119 -15.93 -11.73 13.30
N LYS A 120 -16.09 -12.86 12.60
CA LYS A 120 -15.58 -14.17 13.05
C LYS A 120 -14.13 -14.48 12.62
N ASP A 121 -13.55 -13.75 11.66
CA ASP A 121 -12.21 -14.06 11.13
C ASP A 121 -11.10 -13.09 11.62
N MET A 122 -11.46 -11.95 12.22
CA MET A 122 -10.48 -11.01 12.82
C MET A 122 -10.03 -11.41 14.24
N ALA A 123 -10.78 -12.30 14.91
CA ALA A 123 -10.51 -12.73 16.30
C ALA A 123 -9.35 -13.73 16.45
N SER A 124 -8.78 -14.18 15.34
CA SER A 124 -7.56 -14.98 15.32
C SER A 124 -7.07 -14.93 13.89
N HIS A 125 -5.98 -14.22 13.59
CA HIS A 125 -5.32 -14.40 12.30
C HIS A 125 -4.72 -15.82 12.27
N LYS A 126 -5.55 -16.88 12.21
CA LYS A 126 -5.15 -18.28 12.37
C LYS A 126 -4.08 -18.65 11.37
N PHE A 127 -4.21 -18.13 10.15
CA PHE A 127 -3.20 -18.24 9.12
C PHE A 127 -1.90 -17.53 9.52
N TRP A 128 -1.92 -16.23 9.81
CA TRP A 128 -0.69 -15.48 10.13
C TRP A 128 -0.01 -15.93 11.42
N ALA A 129 -0.76 -16.47 12.38
CA ALA A 129 -0.22 -17.05 13.60
C ALA A 129 0.67 -18.29 13.34
N THR A 130 0.49 -18.98 12.21
CA THR A 130 1.35 -20.11 11.80
C THR A 130 2.47 -19.67 10.85
N GLN A 131 2.45 -18.42 10.37
CA GLN A 131 3.45 -17.90 9.46
C GLN A 131 4.68 -17.38 10.23
N PRO A 132 5.87 -17.38 9.61
CA PRO A 132 7.08 -16.82 10.20
C PRO A 132 7.05 -15.28 10.11
N VAL A 133 6.13 -14.64 10.84
CA VAL A 133 6.03 -13.19 10.97
C VAL A 133 6.08 -12.80 12.45
N PRO A 134 6.60 -11.60 12.81
CA PRO A 134 6.58 -11.15 14.20
C PRO A 134 5.15 -11.07 14.75
N ALA A 135 4.93 -11.60 15.95
CA ALA A 135 3.69 -11.39 16.68
C ALA A 135 3.70 -10.02 17.39
N TYR A 136 2.53 -9.41 17.59
CA TYR A 136 2.40 -8.10 18.27
C TYR A 136 3.08 -8.07 19.64
N GLU A 137 2.90 -9.11 20.46
CA GLU A 137 3.48 -9.19 21.81
C GLU A 137 5.01 -9.22 21.81
N ALA A 138 5.63 -9.77 20.75
CA ALA A 138 7.06 -9.93 20.65
C ALA A 138 7.77 -8.57 20.58
N LEU A 139 7.15 -7.57 19.92
CA LEU A 139 7.72 -6.24 19.73
C LEU A 139 7.67 -5.37 21.00
N GLY A 140 6.61 -5.50 21.81
CA GLY A 140 6.51 -4.81 23.10
C GLY A 140 7.51 -5.31 24.15
N LYS A 141 7.88 -6.60 24.11
CA LYS A 141 8.89 -7.19 24.99
C LYS A 141 10.32 -6.97 24.46
N ALA A 142 10.51 -6.88 23.14
CA ALA A 142 11.79 -6.69 22.47
C ALA A 142 12.55 -5.41 22.85
N GLN A 143 11.82 -4.34 23.19
CA GLN A 143 12.42 -3.07 23.62
C GLN A 143 13.20 -3.18 24.96
N LYS A 144 13.12 -4.32 25.68
CA LYS A 144 13.69 -4.51 27.02
C LYS A 144 15.09 -5.16 27.08
N LYS A 145 15.88 -5.12 25.99
CA LYS A 145 17.26 -5.65 25.75
C LYS A 145 17.33 -7.02 25.05
N GLY A 146 18.24 -7.11 24.07
CA GLY A 146 18.65 -8.37 23.42
C GLY A 146 18.03 -8.65 22.04
N TRP A 147 17.35 -7.69 21.40
CA TRP A 147 16.78 -7.90 20.07
C TRP A 147 17.87 -7.99 18.99
N VAL A 148 17.80 -9.05 18.18
CA VAL A 148 18.70 -9.27 17.04
C VAL A 148 17.86 -9.46 15.79
N ASP A 149 18.08 -8.61 14.80
CA ASP A 149 17.41 -8.69 13.51
C ASP A 149 17.86 -9.93 12.73
N GLY A 150 16.97 -10.54 11.96
CA GLY A 150 17.31 -11.67 11.11
C GLY A 150 16.14 -12.58 10.76
N PRO A 151 16.42 -13.73 10.12
CA PRO A 151 15.41 -14.71 9.79
C PRO A 151 14.67 -15.25 11.02
N ILE A 152 13.38 -15.49 10.89
CA ILE A 152 12.56 -16.10 11.96
C ILE A 152 12.68 -17.62 11.92
N LYS A 153 12.71 -18.19 10.71
CA LYS A 153 12.78 -19.62 10.46
C LYS A 153 13.88 -19.92 9.45
N VAL A 154 14.70 -20.92 9.78
CA VAL A 154 15.67 -21.51 8.85
C VAL A 154 14.94 -22.52 7.98
N ILE A 155 15.09 -22.39 6.67
CA ILE A 155 14.45 -23.26 5.68
C ILE A 155 15.50 -24.14 5.04
N ASP A 156 15.30 -25.45 5.15
CA ASP A 156 16.09 -26.46 4.46
C ASP A 156 15.54 -26.63 3.03
N LYS A 157 16.31 -26.18 2.04
CA LYS A 157 15.91 -26.18 0.62
C LYS A 157 15.49 -27.56 0.14
N ASP A 158 16.19 -28.60 0.58
CA ASP A 158 15.98 -29.98 0.11
C ASP A 158 14.65 -30.57 0.62
N LYS A 159 14.09 -29.99 1.68
CA LYS A 159 12.79 -30.37 2.26
C LYS A 159 11.63 -29.52 1.74
N VAL A 160 11.88 -28.57 0.86
CA VAL A 160 10.81 -27.76 0.24
C VAL A 160 10.09 -28.63 -0.79
N PRO A 161 8.75 -28.81 -0.71
CA PRO A 161 8.02 -29.55 -1.71
C PRO A 161 8.20 -28.93 -3.10
N LYS A 162 8.55 -29.75 -4.10
CA LYS A 162 8.79 -29.30 -5.47
C LYS A 162 7.49 -29.14 -6.28
N THR A 163 6.44 -29.86 -5.89
CA THR A 163 5.10 -29.78 -6.48
C THR A 163 4.16 -28.92 -5.62
N PRO A 164 3.18 -28.25 -6.23
CA PRO A 164 2.17 -27.49 -5.49
C PRO A 164 1.28 -28.43 -4.66
N ALA A 165 0.69 -27.89 -3.59
CA ALA A 165 -0.41 -28.57 -2.91
C ALA A 165 -1.65 -28.60 -3.83
N GLY A 166 -2.48 -29.63 -3.66
CA GLY A 166 -3.76 -29.72 -4.36
C GLY A 166 -4.66 -28.52 -4.03
N LEU A 167 -5.40 -28.06 -5.04
CA LEU A 167 -6.54 -27.16 -4.84
C LEU A 167 -7.79 -27.99 -4.57
N ILE A 168 -8.81 -27.33 -4.03
CA ILE A 168 -10.15 -27.90 -3.95
C ILE A 168 -10.69 -28.20 -5.35
N ASP A 169 -11.48 -29.27 -5.45
CA ASP A 169 -12.09 -29.72 -6.70
C ASP A 169 -12.78 -28.57 -7.46
N GLY A 170 -12.57 -28.56 -8.77
CA GLY A 170 -13.08 -27.52 -9.66
C GLY A 170 -12.14 -26.34 -9.87
N PHE A 171 -10.99 -26.29 -9.19
CA PHE A 171 -9.93 -25.31 -9.44
C PHE A 171 -8.60 -25.96 -9.81
N GLU A 172 -7.80 -25.25 -10.60
CA GLU A 172 -6.47 -25.68 -11.01
C GLU A 172 -5.48 -24.52 -10.96
N TRP A 173 -4.23 -24.85 -10.63
CA TRP A 173 -3.12 -23.90 -10.70
C TRP A 173 -2.77 -23.60 -12.15
N VAL A 174 -2.43 -22.34 -12.43
CA VAL A 174 -1.87 -21.93 -13.71
C VAL A 174 -0.68 -21.01 -13.46
N VAL A 175 0.32 -21.10 -14.34
CA VAL A 175 1.45 -20.17 -14.34
C VAL A 175 1.24 -19.22 -15.50
N MET A 176 1.05 -17.93 -15.20
CA MET A 176 0.68 -16.93 -16.20
C MET A 176 1.93 -16.46 -16.97
N ASP A 177 1.89 -16.52 -18.30
CA ASP A 177 2.89 -15.92 -19.19
C ASP A 177 2.50 -14.51 -19.59
N LEU A 178 3.17 -13.52 -19.03
CA LEU A 178 2.88 -12.12 -19.35
C LEU A 178 3.47 -11.68 -20.70
N ASN A 179 4.24 -12.53 -21.37
CA ASN A 179 4.62 -12.32 -22.77
C ASN A 179 3.48 -12.66 -23.73
N ASP A 180 2.57 -13.56 -23.34
CA ASP A 180 1.34 -13.84 -24.09
C ASP A 180 0.32 -12.72 -23.81
N GLY A 181 -0.08 -12.02 -24.86
CA GLY A 181 -1.06 -10.94 -24.77
C GLY A 181 -2.42 -11.40 -24.23
N THR A 182 -2.81 -12.65 -24.47
CA THR A 182 -4.08 -13.22 -23.97
C THR A 182 -4.04 -13.41 -22.47
N GLU A 183 -2.98 -14.05 -21.96
CA GLU A 183 -2.82 -14.31 -20.53
C GLU A 183 -2.59 -13.02 -19.74
N LEU A 184 -1.87 -12.05 -20.31
CA LEU A 184 -1.74 -10.72 -19.73
C LEU A 184 -3.09 -10.00 -19.62
N GLU A 185 -3.93 -10.08 -20.65
CA GLU A 185 -5.26 -9.48 -20.62
C GLU A 185 -6.17 -10.16 -19.59
N GLU A 186 -6.05 -11.47 -19.39
CA GLU A 186 -6.76 -12.16 -18.30
C GLU A 186 -6.37 -11.63 -16.91
N VAL A 187 -5.07 -11.45 -16.65
CA VAL A 187 -4.58 -10.86 -15.39
C VAL A 187 -5.10 -9.43 -15.26
N ARG A 188 -4.99 -8.63 -16.32
CA ARG A 188 -5.49 -7.23 -16.34
C ARG A 188 -6.97 -7.15 -16.03
N ALA A 189 -7.78 -7.98 -16.67
CA ALA A 189 -9.23 -8.03 -16.48
C ALA A 189 -9.61 -8.47 -15.06
N LEU A 190 -8.91 -9.46 -14.49
CA LEU A 190 -9.09 -9.87 -13.10
C LEU A 190 -8.78 -8.72 -12.13
N LEU A 191 -7.64 -8.04 -12.33
CA LEU A 191 -7.22 -6.93 -11.46
C LEU A 191 -8.19 -5.76 -11.54
N SER A 192 -8.57 -5.34 -12.75
CA SER A 192 -9.56 -4.28 -12.97
C SER A 192 -10.88 -4.66 -12.29
N GLY A 193 -11.42 -5.86 -12.49
CA GLY A 193 -12.71 -6.23 -11.90
C GLY A 193 -12.71 -6.40 -10.37
N HIS A 194 -11.57 -6.74 -9.76
CA HIS A 194 -11.56 -7.37 -8.43
C HIS A 194 -10.39 -7.03 -7.50
N TYR A 195 -9.44 -6.15 -7.84
CA TYR A 195 -8.28 -5.88 -6.97
C TYR A 195 -8.59 -4.88 -5.85
N VAL A 196 -8.34 -3.59 -6.09
CA VAL A 196 -8.52 -2.52 -5.10
C VAL A 196 -9.60 -1.56 -5.59
N GLU A 197 -10.55 -1.30 -4.70
CA GLU A 197 -11.55 -0.25 -4.82
C GLU A 197 -11.37 0.66 -3.61
N ASP A 198 -11.60 1.96 -3.79
CA ASP A 198 -11.72 2.87 -2.65
C ASP A 198 -12.93 2.48 -1.78
N ASP A 199 -12.94 2.93 -0.52
CA ASP A 199 -13.98 2.56 0.45
C ASP A 199 -15.40 2.97 0.02
N GLU A 200 -15.50 3.96 -0.86
CA GLU A 200 -16.75 4.44 -1.44
C GLU A 200 -17.08 3.83 -2.82
N ALA A 201 -16.19 3.01 -3.38
CA ALA A 201 -16.27 2.40 -4.71
C ALA A 201 -16.53 3.42 -5.83
N LEU A 202 -15.91 4.60 -5.75
CA LEU A 202 -15.92 5.64 -6.76
C LEU A 202 -14.79 5.48 -7.79
N PHE A 203 -13.68 4.86 -7.40
CA PHE A 203 -12.49 4.71 -8.21
C PHE A 203 -11.95 3.28 -8.17
N ARG A 204 -11.43 2.85 -9.32
CA ARG A 204 -10.83 1.52 -9.48
C ARG A 204 -9.54 1.65 -10.25
N PHE A 205 -8.47 1.04 -9.77
CA PHE A 205 -7.20 1.04 -10.49
C PHE A 205 -7.33 0.37 -11.85
N ASP A 206 -6.84 1.06 -12.88
CA ASP A 206 -6.77 0.57 -14.24
C ASP A 206 -5.30 0.35 -14.58
N TYR A 207 -4.80 -0.85 -14.25
CA TYR A 207 -3.45 -1.24 -14.61
C TYR A 207 -3.38 -1.51 -16.11
N SER A 208 -2.60 -0.70 -16.84
CA SER A 208 -2.35 -0.94 -18.25
C SER A 208 -1.48 -2.18 -18.45
N ALA A 209 -1.52 -2.77 -19.65
CA ALA A 209 -0.63 -3.88 -20.02
C ALA A 209 0.85 -3.51 -19.84
N SER A 210 1.23 -2.29 -20.21
CA SER A 210 2.59 -1.78 -20.06
C SER A 210 2.99 -1.62 -18.59
N MET A 211 2.09 -1.13 -17.73
CA MET A 211 2.32 -1.05 -16.28
C MET A 211 2.53 -2.43 -15.67
N LEU A 212 1.69 -3.43 -16.03
CA LEU A 212 1.84 -4.80 -15.52
C LEU A 212 3.15 -5.43 -15.99
N LYS A 213 3.54 -5.28 -17.26
CA LYS A 213 4.84 -5.76 -17.73
C LYS A 213 6.00 -5.07 -17.02
N TRP A 214 5.92 -3.75 -16.85
CA TRP A 214 6.94 -2.99 -16.13
C TRP A 214 7.07 -3.44 -14.67
N ALA A 215 5.96 -3.64 -13.96
CA ALA A 215 5.95 -4.05 -12.56
C ALA A 215 6.34 -5.52 -12.33
N LEU A 216 5.86 -6.43 -13.18
CA LEU A 216 5.96 -7.88 -12.95
C LEU A 216 7.18 -8.51 -13.63
N MET A 217 7.77 -7.85 -14.62
CA MET A 217 8.91 -8.36 -15.39
C MET A 217 10.20 -7.56 -15.10
N ALA A 218 10.47 -7.31 -13.82
CA ALA A 218 11.72 -6.75 -13.34
C ALA A 218 12.92 -7.65 -13.69
N PRO A 219 14.17 -7.15 -13.68
CA PRO A 219 15.35 -8.00 -13.94
C PRO A 219 15.34 -9.28 -13.11
N HIS A 220 15.65 -10.40 -13.78
CA HIS A 220 15.60 -11.75 -13.19
C HIS A 220 14.22 -12.22 -12.71
N TRP A 221 13.12 -11.60 -13.18
CA TRP A 221 11.77 -12.11 -12.97
C TRP A 221 11.63 -13.56 -13.41
N ARG A 222 10.66 -14.25 -12.80
CA ARG A 222 10.42 -15.67 -13.03
C ARG A 222 8.96 -15.87 -13.36
N LYS A 223 8.68 -16.49 -14.50
CA LYS A 223 7.31 -16.84 -14.90
C LYS A 223 6.63 -17.69 -13.84
N GLU A 224 7.38 -18.57 -13.18
CA GLU A 224 6.90 -19.43 -12.10
C GLU A 224 6.35 -18.63 -10.91
N TRP A 225 6.66 -17.36 -10.76
CA TRP A 225 6.17 -16.51 -9.69
C TRP A 225 4.94 -15.69 -10.07
N HIS A 226 4.38 -15.89 -11.27
CA HIS A 226 3.10 -15.33 -11.69
C HIS A 226 2.04 -16.43 -11.61
N ILE A 227 1.38 -16.53 -10.46
CA ILE A 227 0.56 -17.68 -10.12
C ILE A 227 -0.90 -17.29 -10.23
N GLY A 228 -1.62 -18.01 -11.07
CA GLY A 228 -3.07 -17.91 -11.20
C GLY A 228 -3.80 -19.14 -10.67
N VAL A 229 -5.09 -18.96 -10.41
CA VAL A 229 -6.05 -20.06 -10.20
C VAL A 229 -7.14 -19.94 -11.25
N ARG A 230 -7.38 -21.02 -11.99
CA ARG A 230 -8.47 -21.12 -12.96
C ARG A 230 -9.55 -22.08 -12.47
N THR A 231 -10.78 -21.85 -12.92
CA THR A 231 -11.84 -22.86 -12.81
C THR A 231 -11.61 -23.97 -13.84
N VAL A 232 -11.72 -25.23 -13.46
CA VAL A 232 -11.53 -26.36 -14.38
C VAL A 232 -12.59 -26.35 -15.49
N SER A 233 -13.84 -26.01 -15.15
CA SER A 233 -14.97 -26.09 -16.09
C SER A 233 -14.98 -25.02 -17.17
N SER A 234 -14.57 -23.79 -16.85
CA SER A 234 -14.62 -22.64 -17.78
C SER A 234 -13.26 -22.04 -18.12
N LYS A 235 -12.18 -22.54 -17.49
CA LYS A 235 -10.82 -22.02 -17.62
C LYS A 235 -10.67 -20.54 -17.28
N LYS A 236 -11.66 -19.95 -16.59
CA LYS A 236 -11.66 -18.55 -16.20
C LYS A 236 -10.67 -18.32 -15.07
N LEU A 237 -9.80 -17.32 -15.21
CA LEU A 237 -8.92 -16.87 -14.14
C LEU A 237 -9.75 -16.22 -13.01
N VAL A 238 -9.58 -16.71 -11.78
CA VAL A 238 -10.36 -16.28 -10.61
C VAL A 238 -9.51 -15.82 -9.43
N ALA A 239 -8.20 -16.07 -9.46
CA ALA A 239 -7.26 -15.46 -8.54
C ALA A 239 -5.87 -15.34 -9.17
N PHE A 240 -5.08 -14.40 -8.65
CA PHE A 240 -3.72 -14.14 -9.08
C PHE A 240 -2.87 -13.67 -7.89
N ILE A 241 -1.59 -14.04 -7.88
CA ILE A 241 -0.58 -13.49 -6.97
C ILE A 241 0.75 -13.47 -7.71
N SER A 242 1.57 -12.44 -7.47
CA SER A 242 2.86 -12.30 -8.12
C SER A 242 3.98 -12.06 -7.13
N ALA A 243 5.21 -12.40 -7.54
CA ALA A 243 6.40 -11.92 -6.90
C ALA A 243 7.50 -11.59 -7.91
N ILE A 244 8.42 -10.70 -7.53
CA ILE A 244 9.66 -10.39 -8.26
C ILE A 244 10.87 -10.48 -7.31
N PRO A 245 12.08 -10.78 -7.80
CA PRO A 245 13.27 -10.79 -6.95
C PRO A 245 13.66 -9.37 -6.56
N VAL A 246 14.15 -9.21 -5.34
CA VAL A 246 14.66 -7.93 -4.83
C VAL A 246 15.80 -8.15 -3.86
N THR A 247 16.76 -7.23 -3.85
CA THR A 247 17.80 -7.18 -2.80
C THR A 247 17.43 -6.11 -1.78
N LEU A 248 17.12 -6.51 -0.55
CA LEU A 248 16.73 -5.60 0.52
C LEU A 248 17.89 -5.36 1.47
N ARG A 249 18.08 -4.10 1.86
CA ARG A 249 18.90 -3.71 3.00
C ARG A 249 17.98 -3.42 4.18
N VAL A 250 18.07 -4.23 5.22
CA VAL A 250 17.40 -4.04 6.50
C VAL A 250 18.46 -3.66 7.52
N LYS A 251 18.56 -2.35 7.78
CA LYS A 251 19.58 -1.68 8.58
C LYS A 251 20.98 -1.95 8.03
N ASP A 252 21.75 -2.78 8.71
CA ASP A 252 23.11 -3.16 8.36
C ASP A 252 23.18 -4.46 7.54
N LYS A 253 22.06 -5.18 7.39
CA LYS A 253 22.03 -6.49 6.71
C LYS A 253 21.42 -6.40 5.32
N THR A 254 22.11 -6.98 4.35
CA THR A 254 21.58 -7.18 3.00
C THR A 254 21.05 -8.59 2.84
N ILE A 255 19.83 -8.74 2.35
CA ILE A 255 19.15 -10.01 2.13
C ILE A 255 18.58 -10.09 0.71
N SER A 256 18.69 -11.27 0.09
CA SER A 256 17.92 -11.59 -1.12
C SER A 256 16.51 -11.97 -0.70
N ALA A 257 15.52 -11.26 -1.22
CA ALA A 257 14.12 -11.42 -0.89
C ALA A 257 13.27 -11.44 -2.16
N SER A 258 11.98 -11.73 -2.00
CA SER A 258 10.97 -11.48 -3.02
C SER A 258 10.09 -10.29 -2.63
N GLU A 259 9.70 -9.48 -3.60
CA GLU A 259 8.64 -8.49 -3.43
C GLU A 259 7.34 -9.12 -3.91
N VAL A 260 6.36 -9.29 -3.01
CA VAL A 260 5.06 -9.89 -3.33
C VAL A 260 4.04 -8.79 -3.52
N ASN A 261 3.36 -8.80 -4.68
CA ASN A 261 2.34 -7.80 -5.03
C ASN A 261 1.24 -8.42 -5.92
N PHE A 262 0.20 -7.64 -6.23
CA PHE A 262 -0.91 -8.00 -7.12
C PHE A 262 -1.72 -9.23 -6.69
N MET A 263 -1.83 -9.48 -5.37
CA MET A 263 -2.68 -10.55 -4.84
C MET A 263 -4.17 -10.21 -5.01
N CYS A 264 -4.83 -10.82 -5.98
CA CYS A 264 -6.22 -10.60 -6.29
C CYS A 264 -7.04 -11.89 -6.21
N VAL A 265 -8.20 -11.83 -5.56
CA VAL A 265 -9.19 -12.90 -5.55
C VAL A 265 -10.51 -12.32 -6.05
N HIS A 266 -11.10 -13.00 -7.04
CA HIS A 266 -12.40 -12.65 -7.60
C HIS A 266 -13.44 -12.45 -6.48
N LYS A 267 -14.23 -11.38 -6.54
CA LYS A 267 -15.12 -10.95 -5.44
C LYS A 267 -16.03 -12.06 -4.89
N LYS A 268 -16.60 -12.89 -5.75
CA LYS A 268 -17.46 -14.05 -5.38
C LYS A 268 -16.73 -15.16 -4.59
N LEU A 269 -15.40 -15.19 -4.63
CA LEU A 269 -14.56 -16.17 -3.92
C LEU A 269 -13.87 -15.59 -2.68
N ARG A 270 -14.12 -14.32 -2.37
CA ARG A 270 -13.63 -13.71 -1.12
C ARG A 270 -14.29 -14.39 0.09
N ALA A 271 -13.61 -14.33 1.23
CA ALA A 271 -13.95 -15.07 2.47
C ALA A 271 -13.89 -16.61 2.39
N LYS A 272 -13.55 -17.20 1.23
CA LYS A 272 -13.38 -18.66 1.07
C LYS A 272 -11.94 -19.14 1.27
N ARG A 273 -11.15 -18.43 2.07
CA ARG A 273 -9.77 -18.81 2.46
C ARG A 273 -8.80 -19.11 1.30
N LEU A 274 -9.06 -18.60 0.09
CA LEU A 274 -8.16 -18.77 -1.06
C LEU A 274 -6.85 -17.97 -0.94
N ALA A 275 -6.87 -16.80 -0.27
CA ALA A 275 -5.67 -15.98 -0.07
C ALA A 275 -4.54 -16.72 0.69
N PRO A 276 -4.80 -17.38 1.84
CA PRO A 276 -3.83 -18.29 2.48
C PRO A 276 -3.20 -19.32 1.54
N VAL A 277 -3.99 -19.90 0.64
CA VAL A 277 -3.53 -20.93 -0.32
C VAL A 277 -2.57 -20.30 -1.35
N LEU A 278 -2.92 -19.13 -1.89
CA LEU A 278 -2.06 -18.36 -2.79
C LEU A 278 -0.73 -17.98 -2.13
N ILE A 279 -0.78 -17.45 -0.90
CA ILE A 279 0.41 -17.04 -0.14
C ILE A 279 1.31 -18.25 0.13
N THR A 280 0.73 -19.40 0.49
CA THR A 280 1.49 -20.63 0.74
C THR A 280 2.20 -21.12 -0.53
N GLU A 281 1.52 -21.07 -1.68
CA GLU A 281 2.10 -21.52 -2.94
C GLU A 281 3.18 -20.58 -3.47
N ILE A 282 2.99 -19.25 -3.44
CA ILE A 282 4.07 -18.31 -3.85
C ILE A 282 5.29 -18.44 -2.92
N THR A 283 5.06 -18.65 -1.62
CA THR A 283 6.14 -18.89 -0.65
C THR A 283 6.92 -20.16 -0.99
N ARG A 284 6.22 -21.26 -1.28
CA ARG A 284 6.86 -22.52 -1.70
C ARG A 284 7.73 -22.32 -2.94
N ARG A 285 7.25 -21.61 -3.95
CA ARG A 285 8.02 -21.35 -5.19
C ARG A 285 9.24 -20.47 -4.94
N CYS A 286 9.15 -19.46 -4.08
CA CYS A 286 10.32 -18.67 -3.66
C CYS A 286 11.34 -19.56 -2.92
N TYR A 287 10.87 -20.43 -2.03
CA TYR A 287 11.73 -21.35 -1.27
C TYR A 287 12.45 -22.38 -2.16
N VAL A 288 11.80 -22.87 -3.23
CA VAL A 288 12.44 -23.75 -4.23
C VAL A 288 13.63 -23.06 -4.91
N GLU A 289 13.54 -21.75 -5.14
CA GLU A 289 14.63 -20.96 -5.71
C GLU A 289 15.70 -20.56 -4.67
N GLY A 290 15.48 -20.84 -3.39
CA GLY A 290 16.40 -20.47 -2.31
C GLY A 290 16.21 -19.05 -1.78
N ILE A 291 15.06 -18.44 -2.02
CA ILE A 291 14.71 -17.10 -1.52
C ILE A 291 13.68 -17.27 -0.40
N TYR A 292 14.07 -16.92 0.82
CA TYR A 292 13.33 -17.29 2.03
C TYR A 292 12.66 -16.13 2.76
N GLN A 293 12.91 -14.90 2.33
CA GLN A 293 12.33 -13.67 2.87
C GLN A 293 11.53 -12.97 1.79
N ALA A 294 10.55 -12.17 2.21
CA ALA A 294 9.81 -11.32 1.29
C ALA A 294 9.48 -9.96 1.92
N ILE A 295 9.27 -8.96 1.08
CA ILE A 295 8.58 -7.71 1.44
C ILE A 295 7.22 -7.69 0.77
N TYR A 296 6.22 -7.21 1.49
CA TYR A 296 4.87 -7.01 0.96
C TYR A 296 4.21 -5.85 1.69
N THR A 297 3.20 -5.29 1.04
CA THR A 297 2.39 -4.21 1.62
C THR A 297 0.92 -4.57 1.66
N GLY A 298 0.19 -3.93 2.57
CA GLY A 298 -1.26 -4.05 2.64
C GLY A 298 -1.91 -2.78 3.18
N GLY A 299 -3.12 -2.49 2.69
CA GLY A 299 -3.96 -1.42 3.24
C GLY A 299 -4.65 -1.83 4.56
N ASN A 300 -4.91 -3.13 4.73
CA ASN A 300 -5.38 -3.66 6.00
C ASN A 300 -4.21 -3.90 6.96
N LEU A 301 -4.45 -3.63 8.25
CA LEU A 301 -3.48 -3.90 9.29
C LEU A 301 -3.38 -5.41 9.58
N LEU A 302 -2.16 -5.95 9.49
CA LEU A 302 -1.81 -7.34 9.79
C LEU A 302 -0.74 -7.37 10.90
N PRO A 303 -0.66 -8.43 11.71
CA PRO A 303 0.47 -8.61 12.65
C PRO A 303 1.78 -8.93 11.91
N THR A 304 2.87 -8.18 12.07
CA THR A 304 2.99 -6.81 12.59
C THR A 304 3.81 -5.98 11.60
N PRO A 305 3.38 -4.76 11.22
CA PRO A 305 4.09 -3.97 10.23
C PRO A 305 5.45 -3.47 10.74
N VAL A 306 6.40 -3.38 9.81
CA VAL A 306 7.71 -2.75 10.02
C VAL A 306 7.61 -1.24 9.91
N ALA A 307 6.75 -0.72 9.05
CA ALA A 307 6.43 0.71 8.92
C ALA A 307 4.99 0.89 8.41
N SER A 308 4.37 2.02 8.74
CA SER A 308 3.02 2.37 8.28
C SER A 308 3.02 3.78 7.70
N CYS A 309 3.19 3.90 6.38
CA CYS A 309 3.33 5.19 5.72
C CYS A 309 1.96 5.70 5.25
N ARG A 310 1.70 7.00 5.37
CA ARG A 310 0.41 7.60 5.01
C ARG A 310 0.45 8.13 3.58
N TYR A 311 -0.63 7.96 2.82
CA TYR A 311 -0.80 8.58 1.50
C TYR A 311 -1.09 10.07 1.61
N PHE A 312 -0.57 10.81 0.63
CA PHE A 312 -0.73 12.24 0.46
C PHE A 312 -1.00 12.56 -1.00
N HIS A 313 -1.84 13.56 -1.25
CA HIS A 313 -2.32 13.92 -2.58
C HIS A 313 -2.12 15.41 -2.85
N ARG A 314 -1.55 15.74 -4.01
CA ARG A 314 -1.40 17.09 -4.52
C ARG A 314 -2.20 17.24 -5.81
N SER A 315 -3.30 18.00 -5.75
CA SER A 315 -4.14 18.26 -6.92
C SER A 315 -3.37 19.02 -8.00
N LEU A 316 -3.36 18.55 -9.24
CA LEU A 316 -2.79 19.24 -10.40
C LEU A 316 -3.90 19.87 -11.26
N ASP A 317 -5.02 19.16 -11.39
CA ASP A 317 -6.30 19.63 -11.92
C ASP A 317 -7.40 19.49 -10.86
N TRP A 318 -7.48 20.48 -9.98
CA TRP A 318 -8.45 20.45 -8.87
C TRP A 318 -9.90 20.43 -9.35
N GLU A 319 -10.23 21.09 -10.48
CA GLU A 319 -11.61 21.15 -10.96
C GLU A 319 -12.08 19.78 -11.47
N LYS A 320 -11.23 19.07 -12.22
CA LYS A 320 -11.53 17.70 -12.61
C LYS A 320 -11.71 16.79 -11.38
N LEU A 321 -10.76 16.84 -10.44
CA LEU A 321 -10.82 16.02 -9.22
C LEU A 321 -12.07 16.29 -8.36
N TYR A 322 -12.50 17.55 -8.27
CA TYR A 322 -13.76 17.90 -7.59
C TYR A 322 -14.97 17.33 -8.32
N THR A 323 -14.98 17.41 -9.65
CA THR A 323 -16.10 16.98 -10.50
C THR A 323 -16.33 15.47 -10.45
N VAL A 324 -15.26 14.69 -10.37
CA VAL A 324 -15.33 13.22 -10.25
C VAL A 324 -15.48 12.72 -8.80
N GLY A 325 -15.55 13.63 -7.82
CA GLY A 325 -15.71 13.27 -6.40
C GLY A 325 -14.42 12.91 -5.66
N PHE A 326 -13.25 13.01 -6.31
CA PHE A 326 -11.96 12.68 -5.68
C PHE A 326 -11.55 13.70 -4.61
N SER A 327 -11.85 14.98 -4.82
CA SER A 327 -11.51 16.06 -3.89
C SER A 327 -12.76 16.78 -3.38
N PRO A 328 -13.02 16.83 -2.08
CA PRO A 328 -14.17 17.57 -1.55
C PRO A 328 -13.94 19.09 -1.62
N MET A 329 -15.02 19.87 -1.68
CA MET A 329 -14.96 21.34 -1.52
C MET A 329 -14.73 21.69 -0.04
N PRO A 330 -13.65 22.40 0.32
CA PRO A 330 -13.46 22.85 1.69
C PRO A 330 -14.54 23.86 2.11
N LYS A 331 -15.00 23.79 3.36
CA LYS A 331 -15.98 24.73 3.93
C LYS A 331 -15.51 26.18 3.74
N GLY A 332 -16.38 27.05 3.24
CA GLY A 332 -16.08 28.46 3.02
C GLY A 332 -15.14 28.76 1.83
N SER A 333 -14.83 27.76 0.99
CA SER A 333 -14.05 27.95 -0.23
C SER A 333 -14.94 28.05 -1.48
N THR A 334 -14.34 28.45 -2.59
CA THR A 334 -14.94 28.40 -3.93
C THR A 334 -14.04 27.61 -4.88
N LYS A 335 -14.56 27.21 -6.06
CA LYS A 335 -13.77 26.54 -7.10
C LYS A 335 -12.54 27.37 -7.49
N GLN A 336 -12.75 28.68 -7.74
CA GLN A 336 -11.69 29.60 -8.16
C GLN A 336 -10.59 29.71 -7.10
N ARG A 337 -10.95 29.73 -5.81
CA ARG A 337 -9.97 29.75 -4.71
C ARG A 337 -9.11 28.48 -4.69
N GLN A 338 -9.70 27.31 -4.93
CA GLN A 338 -8.95 26.05 -4.96
C GLN A 338 -8.07 25.92 -6.21
N ILE A 339 -8.57 26.32 -7.39
CA ILE A 339 -7.77 26.40 -8.62
C ILE A 339 -6.56 27.33 -8.41
N ALA A 340 -6.79 28.50 -7.82
CA ALA A 340 -5.71 29.45 -7.52
C ALA A 340 -4.71 28.91 -6.50
N LYS A 341 -5.18 28.25 -5.43
CA LYS A 341 -4.33 27.63 -4.38
C LYS A 341 -3.35 26.63 -4.97
N TYR A 342 -3.81 25.80 -5.91
CA TYR A 342 -3.01 24.70 -6.47
C TYR A 342 -2.27 25.06 -7.76
N LYS A 343 -2.36 26.32 -8.21
CA LYS A 343 -1.65 26.81 -9.41
C LYS A 343 -0.14 26.55 -9.30
N LEU A 344 0.43 26.08 -10.39
CA LEU A 344 1.87 25.86 -10.55
C LEU A 344 2.42 26.78 -11.64
N PRO A 345 3.71 27.13 -11.60
CA PRO A 345 4.39 27.80 -12.71
C PRO A 345 4.37 26.96 -13.99
N ASP A 346 4.57 27.59 -15.13
CA ASP A 346 4.59 26.90 -16.44
C ASP A 346 5.95 26.28 -16.77
N ARG A 347 7.03 26.69 -16.08
CA ARG A 347 8.39 26.23 -16.32
C ARG A 347 9.06 25.81 -15.01
N THR A 348 9.89 24.79 -15.10
CA THR A 348 10.77 24.34 -14.01
C THR A 348 11.84 25.38 -13.71
N SER A 349 12.41 25.31 -12.50
CA SER A 349 13.36 26.30 -11.99
C SER A 349 14.77 25.78 -11.77
N THR A 350 14.95 24.46 -11.68
CA THR A 350 16.25 23.84 -11.44
C THR A 350 17.13 23.86 -12.70
N PRO A 351 18.29 24.55 -12.70
CA PRO A 351 19.21 24.52 -13.83
C PRO A 351 19.76 23.12 -14.09
N GLY A 352 19.91 22.75 -15.36
CA GLY A 352 20.42 21.43 -15.76
C GLY A 352 19.40 20.30 -15.67
N LEU A 353 18.16 20.57 -15.24
CA LEU A 353 17.08 19.59 -15.19
C LEU A 353 16.66 19.18 -16.62
N ARG A 354 16.75 17.88 -16.90
CA ARG A 354 16.34 17.27 -18.18
C ARG A 354 15.79 15.87 -17.95
N GLN A 355 15.17 15.28 -18.96
CA GLN A 355 14.77 13.88 -18.92
C GLN A 355 16.01 12.97 -18.82
N MET A 356 15.89 11.87 -18.07
CA MET A 356 16.92 10.84 -17.96
C MET A 356 17.13 10.14 -19.32
N GLU A 357 18.38 9.89 -19.66
CA GLU A 357 18.82 9.12 -20.83
C GLU A 357 19.59 7.86 -20.40
N ALA A 358 19.75 6.90 -21.31
CA ALA A 358 20.47 5.65 -21.03
C ALA A 358 21.91 5.87 -20.51
N LYS A 359 22.59 6.92 -21.00
CA LYS A 359 23.95 7.28 -20.57
C LYS A 359 24.02 7.70 -19.10
N ASP A 360 22.91 8.11 -18.50
CA ASP A 360 22.86 8.59 -17.12
C ASP A 360 22.68 7.45 -16.12
N VAL A 361 22.32 6.24 -16.57
CA VAL A 361 22.04 5.08 -15.72
C VAL A 361 23.15 4.82 -14.69
N PRO A 362 24.45 4.82 -15.04
CA PRO A 362 25.50 4.59 -14.04
C PRO A 362 25.52 5.68 -12.95
N GLY A 363 25.38 6.96 -13.33
CA GLY A 363 25.37 8.08 -12.39
C GLY A 363 24.15 8.10 -11.48
N VAL A 364 22.97 7.79 -12.03
CA VAL A 364 21.73 7.64 -11.26
C VAL A 364 21.81 6.44 -10.32
N THR A 365 22.37 5.31 -10.77
CA THR A 365 22.53 4.10 -9.94
C THR A 365 23.41 4.38 -8.74
N ASP A 366 24.56 5.03 -8.92
CA ASP A 366 25.46 5.41 -7.83
C ASP A 366 24.76 6.33 -6.82
N LEU A 367 24.13 7.41 -7.30
CA LEU A 367 23.45 8.36 -6.43
C LEU A 367 22.28 7.71 -5.67
N LEU A 368 21.46 6.89 -6.35
CA LEU A 368 20.34 6.16 -5.75
C LEU A 368 20.82 5.22 -4.65
N LYS A 369 21.86 4.42 -4.89
CA LYS A 369 22.45 3.52 -3.88
C LYS A 369 22.89 4.28 -2.64
N ARG A 370 23.69 5.35 -2.83
CA ARG A 370 24.19 6.17 -1.71
C ARG A 370 23.05 6.83 -0.94
N TYR A 371 22.04 7.32 -1.64
CA TYR A 371 20.89 7.97 -1.03
C TYR A 371 20.03 6.99 -0.22
N LEU A 372 19.69 5.84 -0.80
CA LEU A 372 18.91 4.79 -0.13
C LEU A 372 19.64 4.12 1.04
N ALA A 373 20.98 4.18 1.07
CA ALA A 373 21.76 3.72 2.22
C ALA A 373 21.51 4.55 3.51
N LYS A 374 20.94 5.75 3.39
CA LYS A 374 20.49 6.57 4.54
C LYS A 374 19.18 6.07 5.16
N MET A 375 18.47 5.16 4.49
CA MET A 375 17.22 4.59 4.95
C MET A 375 17.47 3.36 5.83
N GLN A 376 16.58 3.09 6.79
CA GLN A 376 16.69 1.88 7.62
C GLN A 376 16.23 0.62 6.88
N VAL A 377 15.24 0.70 6.00
CA VAL A 377 14.84 -0.40 5.12
C VAL A 377 14.80 0.13 3.69
N SER A 378 15.56 -0.44 2.77
CA SER A 378 15.58 0.00 1.37
C SER A 378 15.92 -1.12 0.41
N GLN A 379 15.61 -0.92 -0.87
CA GLN A 379 16.10 -1.77 -1.96
C GLN A 379 17.51 -1.34 -2.35
N THR A 380 18.36 -2.31 -2.67
CA THR A 380 19.63 -2.06 -3.35
C THR A 380 19.42 -2.32 -4.84
N PHE A 381 19.83 -1.37 -5.68
CA PHE A 381 19.62 -1.44 -7.13
C PHE A 381 20.91 -1.84 -7.86
N SER A 382 20.82 -2.64 -8.92
CA SER A 382 21.85 -2.76 -9.96
C SER A 382 21.67 -1.70 -11.04
N GLU A 383 22.61 -1.60 -11.98
CA GLU A 383 22.42 -0.75 -13.17
C GLU A 383 21.30 -1.30 -14.07
N GLU A 384 21.15 -2.63 -14.16
CA GLU A 384 20.07 -3.28 -14.90
C GLU A 384 18.69 -2.96 -14.30
N GLU A 385 18.58 -3.02 -12.97
CA GLU A 385 17.37 -2.62 -12.25
C GLU A 385 17.10 -1.13 -12.39
N THR A 386 18.13 -0.28 -12.26
CA THR A 386 17.98 1.17 -12.46
C THR A 386 17.50 1.48 -13.88
N HIS A 387 18.07 0.82 -14.89
CA HIS A 387 17.62 0.95 -16.28
C HIS A 387 16.16 0.52 -16.44
N HIS A 388 15.76 -0.65 -15.94
CA HIS A 388 14.38 -1.13 -16.07
C HIS A 388 13.35 -0.25 -15.33
N TRP A 389 13.67 0.19 -14.12
CA TRP A 389 12.75 0.90 -13.25
C TRP A 389 12.66 2.39 -13.53
N LEU A 390 13.77 3.04 -13.92
CA LEU A 390 13.84 4.50 -14.00
C LEU A 390 14.01 5.03 -15.42
N LEU A 391 14.51 4.23 -16.36
CA LEU A 391 14.59 4.68 -17.74
C LEU A 391 13.26 4.41 -18.46
N ASP A 392 12.73 5.44 -19.09
CA ASP A 392 11.59 5.27 -19.99
C ASP A 392 12.03 4.44 -21.20
N LYS A 393 11.25 3.40 -21.52
CA LYS A 393 11.50 2.52 -22.67
C LYS A 393 11.01 3.14 -23.98
N GLU A 394 10.22 4.21 -23.91
CA GLU A 394 9.63 4.85 -25.07
C GLU A 394 10.42 6.09 -25.51
N THR A 395 10.74 6.16 -26.80
CA THR A 395 11.48 7.28 -27.38
C THR A 395 10.59 8.51 -27.60
N ASP A 396 9.26 8.38 -27.50
CA ASP A 396 8.31 9.49 -27.60
C ASP A 396 7.76 9.85 -26.20
N PRO A 397 8.08 11.04 -25.66
CA PRO A 397 7.53 11.53 -24.40
C PRO A 397 6.00 11.59 -24.32
N LYS A 398 5.30 11.50 -25.47
CA LYS A 398 3.83 11.50 -25.60
C LYS A 398 3.24 10.12 -25.83
N ALA A 399 4.05 9.08 -25.86
CA ALA A 399 3.55 7.74 -26.05
C ALA A 399 2.55 7.39 -24.94
N LYS A 400 1.44 6.77 -25.36
CA LYS A 400 0.28 6.52 -24.48
C LYS A 400 0.58 5.45 -23.42
N ASP A 401 1.61 4.66 -23.67
CA ASP A 401 1.95 3.47 -22.89
C ASP A 401 3.09 3.72 -21.90
N ARG A 402 3.56 4.97 -21.81
CA ARG A 402 4.60 5.40 -20.87
C ARG A 402 4.17 5.18 -19.43
N VAL A 403 5.01 4.46 -18.69
CA VAL A 403 4.75 4.09 -17.29
C VAL A 403 5.51 4.97 -16.31
N VAL A 404 6.74 5.39 -16.64
CA VAL A 404 7.63 6.12 -15.72
C VAL A 404 8.21 7.39 -16.36
N TRP A 405 8.35 8.43 -15.55
CA TRP A 405 9.01 9.67 -15.88
C TRP A 405 10.15 9.88 -14.89
N THR A 406 11.38 9.96 -15.40
CA THR A 406 12.56 10.27 -14.59
C THR A 406 13.29 11.45 -15.17
N TYR A 407 13.67 12.38 -14.31
CA TYR A 407 14.41 13.58 -14.64
C TYR A 407 15.69 13.64 -13.82
N VAL A 408 16.76 14.11 -14.44
CA VAL A 408 18.09 14.26 -13.84
C VAL A 408 18.54 15.71 -13.91
N VAL A 409 19.38 16.11 -12.98
CA VAL A 409 20.11 17.38 -13.00
C VAL A 409 21.56 17.07 -13.35
N ASP A 410 21.97 17.48 -14.55
CA ASP A 410 23.33 17.31 -15.06
C ASP A 410 24.14 18.59 -14.91
N LYS A 411 25.30 18.48 -14.26
CA LYS A 411 26.26 19.57 -14.12
C LYS A 411 27.63 19.11 -14.56
N GLY A 412 27.97 19.44 -15.81
CA GLY A 412 29.27 19.12 -16.39
C GLY A 412 29.52 17.62 -16.58
N GLY A 413 28.47 16.85 -16.88
CA GLY A 413 28.54 15.40 -17.08
C GLY A 413 28.39 14.57 -15.80
N LYS A 414 28.21 15.21 -14.64
CA LYS A 414 27.91 14.55 -13.37
C LYS A 414 26.44 14.77 -13.00
N ILE A 415 25.76 13.69 -12.65
CA ILE A 415 24.39 13.72 -12.12
C ILE A 415 24.43 14.22 -10.67
N GLU A 416 23.85 15.40 -10.40
CA GLU A 416 23.71 15.96 -9.05
C GLU A 416 22.41 15.54 -8.37
N ASP A 417 21.34 15.35 -9.14
CA ASP A 417 20.03 14.96 -8.63
C ASP A 417 19.28 14.12 -9.66
N PHE A 418 18.32 13.33 -9.18
CA PHE A 418 17.26 12.78 -10.01
C PHE A 418 15.96 12.67 -9.21
N ILE A 419 14.84 12.69 -9.92
CA ILE A 419 13.50 12.47 -9.35
C ILE A 419 12.62 11.75 -10.37
N SER A 420 11.85 10.77 -9.91
CA SER A 420 10.94 10.02 -10.77
C SER A 420 9.54 9.87 -10.19
N PHE A 421 8.59 9.61 -11.09
CA PHE A 421 7.22 9.24 -10.76
C PHE A 421 6.66 8.30 -11.84
N TYR A 422 5.71 7.46 -11.46
CA TYR A 422 5.02 6.55 -12.39
C TYR A 422 3.54 6.89 -12.53
N CYS A 423 2.92 6.43 -13.62
CA CYS A 423 1.51 6.58 -13.88
C CYS A 423 0.73 5.37 -13.38
N LEU A 424 -0.34 5.63 -12.63
CA LEU A 424 -1.38 4.66 -12.38
C LEU A 424 -2.72 5.36 -12.54
N GLU A 425 -3.48 4.95 -13.56
CA GLU A 425 -4.79 5.51 -13.83
C GLU A 425 -5.85 4.84 -12.98
N SER A 426 -6.94 5.56 -12.70
CA SER A 426 -8.13 5.01 -12.08
C SER A 426 -9.35 5.31 -12.92
N THR A 427 -10.17 4.29 -13.17
CA THR A 427 -11.49 4.46 -13.79
C THR A 427 -12.46 5.08 -12.79
N VAL A 428 -13.22 6.09 -13.23
CA VAL A 428 -14.29 6.71 -12.45
C VAL A 428 -15.56 5.85 -12.60
N ILE A 429 -16.01 5.26 -11.49
CA ILE A 429 -17.23 4.46 -11.45
C ILE A 429 -18.43 5.42 -11.50
N ASN A 430 -19.42 5.11 -12.35
CA ASN A 430 -20.61 5.94 -12.57
C ASN A 430 -20.32 7.38 -13.05
N ALA A 431 -19.38 7.54 -13.99
CA ALA A 431 -19.06 8.84 -14.59
C ALA A 431 -20.31 9.55 -15.16
N THR A 432 -20.68 10.71 -14.61
CA THR A 432 -21.87 11.48 -15.02
C THR A 432 -21.55 12.71 -15.88
N GLN A 433 -20.29 13.16 -15.93
CA GLN A 433 -19.90 14.45 -16.53
C GLN A 433 -18.73 14.33 -17.54
N GLY A 434 -18.63 13.19 -18.24
CA GLY A 434 -17.65 12.97 -19.32
C GLY A 434 -16.22 12.64 -18.87
N ASN A 435 -15.82 12.98 -17.64
CA ASN A 435 -14.56 12.49 -17.06
C ASN A 435 -14.70 11.03 -16.63
N THR A 436 -14.04 10.13 -17.35
CA THR A 436 -14.11 8.68 -17.13
C THR A 436 -12.89 8.10 -16.43
N SER A 437 -11.79 8.87 -16.33
CA SER A 437 -10.58 8.45 -15.63
C SER A 437 -9.89 9.60 -14.89
N VAL A 438 -9.15 9.22 -13.84
CA VAL A 438 -8.20 10.06 -13.13
C VAL A 438 -6.80 9.53 -13.40
N LYS A 439 -5.96 10.35 -14.04
CA LYS A 439 -4.56 10.04 -14.30
C LYS A 439 -3.72 10.51 -13.12
N ALA A 440 -3.26 9.57 -12.29
CA ALA A 440 -2.50 9.87 -11.09
C ALA A 440 -1.01 9.57 -11.28
N ALA A 441 -0.16 10.54 -10.91
CA ALA A 441 1.27 10.34 -10.78
C ALA A 441 1.57 9.86 -9.36
N TYR A 442 2.46 8.90 -9.20
CA TYR A 442 2.94 8.44 -7.90
C TYR A 442 4.42 8.73 -7.78
N LEU A 443 4.82 9.51 -6.77
CA LEU A 443 6.23 9.77 -6.47
C LEU A 443 6.94 8.44 -6.28
N PHE A 444 8.02 8.24 -7.04
CA PHE A 444 8.79 7.01 -6.99
C PHE A 444 10.13 7.25 -6.29
N TYR A 445 11.25 6.95 -6.94
CA TYR A 445 12.57 7.16 -6.37
C TYR A 445 13.16 8.52 -6.74
N TYR A 446 14.00 9.04 -5.86
CA TYR A 446 14.77 10.25 -6.09
C TYR A 446 16.06 10.21 -5.27
N GLY A 447 16.99 11.07 -5.64
CA GLY A 447 18.26 11.24 -4.93
C GLY A 447 18.88 12.58 -5.25
N THR A 448 19.66 13.10 -4.32
CA THR A 448 20.32 14.41 -4.44
C THR A 448 21.67 14.38 -3.72
N GLU A 449 22.70 14.96 -4.34
CA GLU A 449 24.01 15.12 -3.70
C GLU A 449 23.94 16.00 -2.44
N SER A 450 22.95 16.90 -2.34
CA SER A 450 22.70 17.71 -1.13
C SER A 450 22.42 16.86 0.11
N ALA A 451 22.01 15.60 -0.05
CA ALA A 451 21.77 14.67 1.06
C ALA A 451 23.04 14.25 1.80
N PHE A 452 24.20 14.50 1.22
CA PHE A 452 25.50 14.22 1.82
C PHE A 452 26.18 15.48 2.36
N SER A 453 25.51 16.63 2.28
CA SER A 453 25.90 17.81 3.04
C SER A 453 25.55 17.61 4.53
N ASN A 454 26.30 18.27 5.42
CA ASN A 454 26.02 18.26 6.86
C ASN A 454 24.91 19.25 7.25
N ASP A 455 24.17 19.81 6.28
CA ASP A 455 23.15 20.83 6.49
C ASP A 455 21.77 20.33 6.03
N GLU A 456 20.93 19.98 7.01
CA GLU A 456 19.56 19.52 6.76
C GLU A 456 18.67 20.61 6.13
N LYS A 457 19.00 21.90 6.29
CA LYS A 457 18.29 22.98 5.62
C LYS A 457 18.56 22.95 4.12
N VAL A 458 19.81 22.73 3.71
CA VAL A 458 20.20 22.60 2.29
C VAL A 458 19.48 21.42 1.64
N LEU A 459 19.41 20.27 2.33
CA LEU A 459 18.65 19.13 1.83
C LEU A 459 17.15 19.46 1.70
N SER A 460 16.55 20.05 2.72
CA SER A 460 15.13 20.40 2.73
C SER A 460 14.76 21.36 1.60
N GLU A 461 15.57 22.40 1.38
CA GLU A 461 15.38 23.36 0.29
C GLU A 461 15.56 22.70 -1.09
N ARG A 462 16.57 21.83 -1.25
CA ARG A 462 16.83 21.13 -2.52
C ARG A 462 15.69 20.18 -2.88
N LEU A 463 15.26 19.32 -1.96
CA LEU A 463 14.16 18.39 -2.20
C LEU A 463 12.84 19.12 -2.44
N ASN A 464 12.59 20.22 -1.73
CA ASN A 464 11.40 21.03 -1.97
C ASN A 464 11.39 21.64 -3.38
N GLY A 465 12.55 22.09 -3.89
CA GLY A 465 12.71 22.56 -5.26
C GLY A 465 12.47 21.46 -6.30
N LEU A 466 13.08 20.28 -6.11
CA LEU A 466 12.91 19.13 -7.00
C LEU A 466 11.46 18.64 -7.02
N ALA A 467 10.81 18.54 -5.86
CA ALA A 467 9.40 18.17 -5.76
C ALA A 467 8.50 19.17 -6.49
N LYS A 468 8.77 20.48 -6.37
CA LYS A 468 8.04 21.51 -7.12
C LYS A 468 8.18 21.32 -8.63
N ASP A 469 9.39 21.09 -9.11
CA ASP A 469 9.64 20.87 -10.54
C ASP A 469 8.99 19.58 -11.04
N ALA A 470 8.99 18.50 -10.24
CA ALA A 470 8.27 17.27 -10.56
C ALA A 470 6.75 17.49 -10.69
N LEU A 471 6.15 18.31 -9.81
CA LEU A 471 4.73 18.68 -9.92
C LEU A 471 4.44 19.46 -11.22
N ILE A 472 5.33 20.37 -11.61
CA ILE A 472 5.21 21.11 -12.88
C ILE A 472 5.27 20.15 -14.06
N LEU A 473 6.26 19.24 -14.07
CA LEU A 473 6.46 18.25 -15.13
C LEU A 473 5.27 17.27 -15.24
N ALA A 474 4.75 16.80 -14.11
CA ALA A 474 3.54 15.96 -14.11
C ALA A 474 2.32 16.72 -14.65
N LYS A 475 2.14 17.99 -14.28
CA LYS A 475 1.05 18.80 -14.84
C LYS A 475 1.20 19.01 -16.36
N GLN A 476 2.42 19.24 -16.84
CA GLN A 476 2.72 19.32 -18.27
C GLN A 476 2.41 18.00 -19.00
N ALA A 477 2.70 16.86 -18.35
CA ALA A 477 2.35 15.50 -18.80
C ALA A 477 0.87 15.11 -18.59
N LYS A 478 0.01 16.08 -18.23
CA LYS A 478 -1.45 15.94 -18.12
C LYS A 478 -1.92 14.99 -17.02
N PHE A 479 -1.16 14.89 -15.93
CA PHE A 479 -1.65 14.26 -14.71
C PHE A 479 -2.64 15.16 -13.97
N ASP A 480 -3.63 14.54 -13.33
CA ASP A 480 -4.69 15.23 -12.60
C ASP A 480 -4.34 15.40 -11.12
N VAL A 481 -3.61 14.43 -10.55
CA VAL A 481 -3.18 14.38 -9.16
C VAL A 481 -1.78 13.80 -9.06
N PHE A 482 -1.02 14.24 -8.06
CA PHE A 482 0.29 13.69 -7.71
C PHE A 482 0.24 13.12 -6.29
N ASN A 483 0.54 11.84 -6.17
CA ASN A 483 0.47 11.06 -4.94
C ASN A 483 1.88 10.85 -4.39
N ALA A 484 2.00 10.84 -3.07
CA ALA A 484 3.23 10.50 -2.37
C ALA A 484 2.90 9.83 -1.05
N LEU A 485 3.83 9.02 -0.54
CA LEU A 485 3.78 8.45 0.81
C LEU A 485 4.68 9.25 1.77
N THR A 486 4.57 9.03 3.07
CA THR A 486 5.46 9.63 4.09
C THR A 486 6.83 8.94 4.22
N LEU A 487 7.18 8.02 3.30
CA LEU A 487 8.47 7.34 3.23
C LEU A 487 9.61 8.25 2.73
N LEU A 488 10.85 7.74 2.71
CA LEU A 488 12.07 8.47 2.35
C LEU A 488 12.23 9.77 3.17
N ASP A 489 12.60 10.87 2.51
CA ASP A 489 12.67 12.22 3.07
C ASP A 489 11.45 13.06 2.64
N ASN A 490 10.36 12.43 2.18
CA ASN A 490 9.14 13.12 1.72
C ASN A 490 8.57 14.12 2.74
N PRO A 491 8.58 13.83 4.06
CA PRO A 491 8.16 14.80 5.08
C PRO A 491 8.75 16.21 4.94
N LEU A 492 9.95 16.35 4.38
CA LEU A 492 10.61 17.66 4.21
C LEU A 492 9.89 18.61 3.25
N PHE A 493 9.05 18.10 2.34
CA PHE A 493 8.41 18.91 1.30
C PHE A 493 6.90 18.72 1.17
N LEU A 494 6.29 17.65 1.71
CA LEU A 494 4.85 17.37 1.53
C LEU A 494 3.97 18.59 1.85
N GLN A 495 4.08 19.13 3.07
CA GLN A 495 3.27 20.28 3.48
C GLN A 495 3.64 21.55 2.70
N LYS A 496 4.93 21.78 2.43
CA LYS A 496 5.42 22.96 1.68
C LYS A 496 4.92 22.97 0.23
N GLN A 497 4.79 21.80 -0.38
CA GLN A 497 4.25 21.62 -1.73
C GLN A 497 2.73 21.41 -1.76
N LEU A 498 2.03 21.67 -0.65
CA LEU A 498 0.57 21.60 -0.52
C LEU A 498 -0.02 20.20 -0.77
N PHE A 499 0.73 19.14 -0.47
CA PHE A 499 0.15 17.81 -0.41
C PHE A 499 -0.82 17.74 0.78
N GLY A 500 -2.06 17.35 0.50
CA GLY A 500 -3.08 17.07 1.51
C GLY A 500 -2.99 15.63 1.98
N ALA A 501 -3.22 15.40 3.27
CA ALA A 501 -3.23 14.06 3.83
C ALA A 501 -4.41 13.24 3.26
N GLY A 502 -4.12 12.07 2.71
CA GLY A 502 -5.12 11.08 2.33
C GLY A 502 -5.67 10.34 3.54
N ASP A 503 -6.71 9.55 3.30
CA ASP A 503 -7.33 8.63 4.26
C ASP A 503 -6.58 7.28 4.33
N GLY A 504 -5.97 6.85 3.23
CA GLY A 504 -5.23 5.59 3.14
C GLY A 504 -3.87 5.58 3.85
N GLN A 505 -3.54 4.42 4.42
CA GLN A 505 -2.20 4.06 4.87
C GLN A 505 -1.70 2.83 4.10
N LEU A 506 -0.38 2.74 3.95
CA LEU A 506 0.30 1.57 3.41
C LEU A 506 1.20 0.98 4.49
N HIS A 507 0.85 -0.23 4.91
CA HIS A 507 1.60 -0.97 5.92
C HIS A 507 2.62 -1.89 5.24
N TYR A 508 3.87 -1.81 5.65
CA TYR A 508 4.98 -2.59 5.14
C TYR A 508 5.27 -3.76 6.05
N TYR A 509 5.48 -4.94 5.47
CA TYR A 509 5.74 -6.17 6.19
C TYR A 509 6.94 -6.90 5.62
N LEU A 510 7.65 -7.62 6.49
CA LEU A 510 8.69 -8.55 6.09
C LEU A 510 8.25 -9.97 6.46
N TYR A 511 8.22 -10.86 5.47
CA TYR A 511 7.96 -12.29 5.66
C TYR A 511 9.26 -13.01 6.02
N ASN A 512 9.21 -13.86 7.05
CA ASN A 512 10.35 -14.63 7.57
C ASN A 512 11.57 -13.79 7.95
N TYR A 513 11.35 -12.55 8.37
CA TYR A 513 12.40 -11.68 8.88
C TYR A 513 11.86 -10.82 10.01
N LYS A 514 12.56 -10.79 11.14
CA LYS A 514 12.23 -9.93 12.27
C LYS A 514 13.16 -8.72 12.32
N THR A 515 12.55 -7.55 12.49
CA THR A 515 13.21 -6.29 12.80
C THR A 515 12.32 -5.47 13.73
N LEU A 516 12.91 -4.58 14.52
CA LEU A 516 12.14 -3.53 15.18
C LEU A 516 11.48 -2.61 14.14
N PRO A 517 10.34 -1.98 14.48
CA PRO A 517 9.66 -1.05 13.59
C PRO A 517 10.57 0.14 13.28
N VAL A 518 10.43 0.69 12.08
CA VAL A 518 11.21 1.83 11.60
C VAL A 518 10.33 3.08 11.46
N PRO A 519 10.91 4.28 11.49
CA PRO A 519 10.15 5.52 11.34
C PRO A 519 9.29 5.56 10.08
N SER A 520 8.06 6.07 10.21
CA SER A 520 7.05 6.05 9.13
C SER A 520 6.75 7.43 8.52
N GLY A 521 7.53 8.44 8.88
CA GLY A 521 7.38 9.83 8.44
C GLY A 521 6.18 10.57 9.03
N VAL A 522 5.57 10.00 10.08
CA VAL A 522 4.44 10.58 10.79
C VAL A 522 4.62 10.50 12.31
N ASP A 523 3.99 11.43 13.02
CA ASP A 523 3.90 11.41 14.49
C ASP A 523 2.77 10.49 15.00
N GLU A 524 2.58 10.45 16.33
CA GLU A 524 1.53 9.68 17.00
C GLU A 524 0.10 10.11 16.61
N LYS A 525 -0.06 11.30 16.03
CA LYS A 525 -1.34 11.84 15.53
C LYS A 525 -1.48 11.63 14.01
N ASN A 526 -0.61 10.81 13.43
CA ASN A 526 -0.55 10.51 12.02
C ASN A 526 -0.38 11.77 11.14
N GLN A 527 0.28 12.81 11.66
CA GLN A 527 0.66 14.02 10.94
C GLN A 527 2.09 13.90 10.45
N VAL A 528 2.43 14.56 9.33
CA VAL A 528 3.80 14.58 8.80
C VAL A 528 4.78 15.04 9.87
N ASP A 529 5.80 14.23 10.15
CA ASP A 529 6.88 14.57 11.06
C ASP A 529 8.23 14.37 10.37
N GLU A 530 8.93 15.48 10.16
CA GLU A 530 10.28 15.47 9.60
C GLU A 530 11.23 14.62 10.45
N LYS A 531 11.07 14.54 11.78
CA LYS A 531 11.96 13.73 12.64
C LYS A 531 11.79 12.22 12.46
N GLN A 532 10.65 11.79 11.93
CA GLN A 532 10.31 10.38 11.69
C GLN A 532 10.61 9.93 10.26
N ARG A 533 11.42 10.67 9.50
CA ARG A 533 11.84 10.31 8.13
C ARG A 533 12.89 9.19 8.10
N ARG A 534 13.20 8.70 6.90
CA ARG A 534 14.26 7.72 6.60
C ARG A 534 14.12 6.32 7.25
N GLY A 535 12.94 5.94 7.72
CA GLY A 535 12.72 4.55 8.12
C GLY A 535 12.51 3.63 6.92
N MET A 536 11.48 3.90 6.12
CA MET A 536 11.19 3.14 4.91
C MET A 536 11.71 3.85 3.65
N GLY A 537 12.41 3.11 2.81
CA GLY A 537 12.97 3.55 1.54
C GLY A 537 12.68 2.59 0.37
N VAL A 538 11.73 1.66 0.55
CA VAL A 538 11.17 0.85 -0.54
C VAL A 538 9.87 1.48 -1.01
N VAL A 539 9.79 1.87 -2.26
CA VAL A 539 8.55 2.36 -2.88
C VAL A 539 7.92 1.20 -3.64
N MET A 540 6.77 0.72 -3.15
CA MET A 540 6.02 -0.40 -3.72
C MET A 540 4.96 0.12 -4.70
N LEU A 541 4.64 -0.68 -5.73
CA LEU A 541 3.74 -0.30 -6.83
C LEU A 541 2.25 -0.50 -6.57
#